data_AF-A0A4Y9QAE7-F1
#
_entry.id   AF-A0A4Y9QAE7-F1
#
_cell.length_a   1.000
_cell.length_b   1.000
_cell.length_c   1.000
_cell.angle_alpha   90.00
_cell.angle_beta   90.00
_cell.angle_gamma   90.00
#
_symmetry.space_group_name_H-M   'P 1'
#
loop_
_entity.id
_entity.type
_entity.pdbx_description
1 polymer ?
#
loop_
_entity_poly.entity_id
_entity_poly.type
_entity_poly.pdbx_seq_one_letter_code
_entity_poly.pdbx_strand_id
1 'polypeptide(L)'
;MLVALAVAVTAALFLHALYRVVQVNWPNSYFSQSSELELKTSSGRVRYACFRFGPVFVAAAFAAVTTARADESALLSVVALWALHTGDTSGRTLLNFLRRKARGLAASVSQAALAIATGLALAAVCVLAWTLRNPVDGLIPEPEVLVEALWTAAFAGIVAAFLLRASEGSADVSAVVTSELSKLRSGGLVATLHGEADENGVSREFLETLMIAESLERPRWFRQLERLFAFTRARATYGVMQVSSARALTDEESIAATAAAYRGYRPAHTSAGPIEPYLRAALARHNPDAAFIELAYDIYLELVPPGIAATRALATDGRPVVEVAEAQQVIDQWQITGTASASEATLLSTFDSGGGAPIVVSVDAAAPGRGGWRLLAPLHVREVRIWEPDEMRSQELPDRSVTVTTHYVF
;
A
#
# COMPACT_ATOMS: atom_id res chain seq x y z
N MET A 1 34.06 20.14 21.12
CA MET A 1 32.64 20.22 21.56
C MET A 1 31.66 19.92 20.42
N LEU A 2 31.85 20.50 19.22
CA LEU A 2 30.93 20.32 18.08
C LEU A 2 30.86 18.87 17.61
N VAL A 3 32.00 18.18 17.55
CA VAL A 3 32.07 16.76 17.14
C VAL A 3 31.28 15.88 18.12
N ALA A 4 31.44 16.10 19.42
CA ALA A 4 30.71 15.36 20.45
C ALA A 4 29.18 15.51 20.32
N LEU A 5 28.70 16.71 20.02
CA LEU A 5 27.28 16.98 19.78
C LEU A 5 26.80 16.37 18.47
N ALA A 6 27.58 16.46 17.40
CA ALA A 6 27.23 15.86 16.10
C ALA A 6 27.09 14.33 16.22
N VAL A 7 28.05 13.67 16.89
CA VAL A 7 27.98 12.22 17.15
C VAL A 7 26.76 11.86 17.99
N ALA A 8 26.45 12.64 19.02
CA ALA A 8 25.26 12.43 19.85
C ALA A 8 23.96 12.55 19.05
N VAL A 9 23.85 13.55 18.17
CA VAL A 9 22.69 13.73 17.28
C VAL A 9 22.56 12.55 16.32
N THR A 10 23.65 12.14 15.68
CA THR A 10 23.66 10.99 14.77
C THR A 10 23.22 9.70 15.47
N ALA A 11 23.75 9.44 16.67
CA ALA A 11 23.37 8.28 17.48
C ALA A 11 21.88 8.34 17.90
N ALA A 12 21.36 9.52 18.25
CA ALA A 12 19.95 9.69 18.58
C ALA A 12 19.02 9.47 17.37
N LEU A 13 19.42 9.96 16.19
CA LEU A 13 18.69 9.73 14.93
C LEU A 13 18.69 8.25 14.55
N PHE A 14 19.83 7.57 14.71
CA PHE A 14 19.91 6.11 14.52
C PHE A 14 18.93 5.37 15.42
N LEU A 15 18.89 5.69 16.72
CA LEU A 15 17.92 5.10 17.64
C LEU A 15 16.47 5.37 17.22
N HIS A 16 16.16 6.61 16.82
CA HIS A 16 14.82 6.97 16.35
C HIS A 16 14.43 6.13 15.12
N ALA A 17 15.31 6.02 14.13
CA ALA A 17 15.09 5.22 12.92
C ALA A 17 14.91 3.73 13.25
N LEU A 18 15.77 3.17 14.11
CA LEU A 18 15.68 1.77 14.53
C LEU A 18 14.33 1.47 15.19
N TYR A 19 13.91 2.27 16.18
CA TYR A 19 12.63 2.05 16.85
C TYR A 19 11.43 2.28 15.93
N ARG A 20 11.51 3.22 14.99
CA ARG A 20 10.49 3.42 13.93
C ARG A 20 10.34 2.19 13.04
N VAL A 21 11.45 1.63 12.55
CA VAL A 21 11.43 0.44 11.68
C VAL A 21 10.83 -0.75 12.41
N VAL A 22 11.19 -0.96 13.68
CA VAL A 22 10.62 -2.05 14.46
C VAL A 22 9.12 -1.85 14.71
N GLN A 23 8.68 -0.62 14.99
CA GLN A 23 7.26 -0.32 15.16
C GLN A 23 6.43 -0.61 13.90
N VAL A 24 6.98 -0.33 12.71
CA VAL A 24 6.29 -0.55 11.43
C VAL A 24 6.22 -2.04 11.07
N ASN A 25 7.32 -2.77 11.26
CA ASN A 25 7.42 -4.16 10.83
C ASN A 25 6.87 -5.16 11.85
N TRP A 26 6.76 -4.78 13.12
CA TRP A 26 6.30 -5.66 14.21
C TRP A 26 5.22 -5.00 15.08
N PRO A 27 4.12 -4.47 14.52
CA PRO A 27 3.12 -3.70 15.27
C PRO A 27 2.53 -4.53 16.42
N ASN A 28 2.24 -5.81 16.19
CA ASN A 28 1.64 -6.70 17.20
C ASN A 28 2.60 -7.13 18.32
N SER A 29 3.90 -6.87 18.18
CA SER A 29 4.87 -7.07 19.27
C SER A 29 5.11 -5.78 20.06
N TYR A 30 4.43 -4.69 19.68
CA TYR A 30 4.82 -3.34 20.03
C TYR A 30 3.61 -2.42 20.24
N PHE A 31 2.85 -2.66 21.32
CA PHE A 31 1.92 -1.64 21.80
C PHE A 31 2.03 -1.32 23.29
N SER A 32 2.65 -0.16 23.51
CA SER A 32 2.16 0.91 24.38
C SER A 32 2.16 0.68 25.90
N GLN A 33 2.63 1.69 26.63
CA GLN A 33 2.42 1.83 28.08
C GLN A 33 0.94 1.93 28.49
N SER A 34 -0.02 1.82 27.56
CA SER A 34 -1.46 1.90 27.84
C SER A 34 -2.11 0.58 28.26
N SER A 35 -1.38 -0.54 28.25
CA SER A 35 -1.93 -1.85 28.61
C SER A 35 -1.05 -2.55 29.65
N GLU A 36 -1.38 -2.40 30.94
CA GLU A 36 -0.78 -3.20 32.03
C GLU A 36 -1.06 -4.71 31.87
N LEU A 37 -1.97 -5.09 30.98
CA LEU A 37 -2.44 -6.47 30.76
C LEU A 37 -1.65 -7.27 29.72
N GLU A 38 -0.87 -6.62 28.84
CA GLU A 38 -0.02 -7.33 27.86
C GLU A 38 1.40 -7.66 28.39
N LEU A 39 1.85 -6.96 29.44
CA LEU A 39 3.11 -7.24 30.14
C LEU A 39 3.11 -8.60 30.86
N LYS A 40 1.94 -9.20 31.10
CA LYS A 40 1.80 -10.46 31.83
C LYS A 40 1.87 -11.71 30.96
N THR A 41 1.85 -11.60 29.63
CA THR A 41 1.50 -12.78 28.81
C THR A 41 2.37 -13.11 27.59
N SER A 42 3.41 -12.35 27.20
CA SER A 42 4.15 -12.78 25.98
C SER A 42 5.63 -12.39 25.77
N SER A 43 6.36 -11.79 26.72
CA SER A 43 7.83 -11.67 26.52
C SER A 43 8.63 -11.71 27.82
N GLY A 44 9.68 -12.53 27.87
CA GLY A 44 10.53 -12.65 29.05
C GLY A 44 11.16 -11.30 29.44
N ARG A 45 11.28 -11.03 30.74
CA ARG A 45 11.84 -9.77 31.30
C ARG A 45 13.19 -9.39 30.67
N VAL A 46 14.01 -10.39 30.35
CA VAL A 46 15.31 -10.23 29.67
C VAL A 46 15.13 -9.69 28.26
N ARG A 47 14.19 -10.23 27.48
CA ARG A 47 13.91 -9.75 26.10
C ARG A 47 13.43 -8.31 26.11
N TYR A 48 12.56 -7.94 27.04
CA TYR A 48 12.12 -6.56 27.22
C TYR A 48 13.30 -5.63 27.56
N ALA A 49 14.15 -6.02 28.52
CA ALA A 49 15.32 -5.25 28.90
C ALA A 49 16.34 -5.11 27.74
N CYS A 50 16.67 -6.20 27.06
CA CYS A 50 17.56 -6.19 25.89
C CYS A 50 17.01 -5.29 24.78
N PHE A 51 15.71 -5.33 24.52
CA PHE A 51 15.11 -4.51 23.48
C PHE A 51 15.10 -3.02 23.84
N ARG A 52 14.81 -2.69 25.11
CA ARG A 52 14.69 -1.30 25.57
C ARG A 52 16.03 -0.63 25.81
N PHE A 53 17.01 -1.37 26.32
CA PHE A 53 18.29 -0.83 26.78
C PHE A 53 19.47 -1.22 25.89
N GLY A 54 19.41 -2.36 25.18
CA GLY A 54 20.49 -2.85 24.33
C GLY A 54 20.85 -1.87 23.20
N PRO A 55 19.91 -1.41 22.36
CA PRO A 55 20.21 -0.43 21.33
C PRO A 55 20.82 0.86 21.87
N VAL A 56 20.32 1.33 23.03
CA VAL A 56 20.80 2.55 23.68
C VAL A 56 22.22 2.37 24.19
N PHE A 57 22.55 1.21 24.78
CA PHE A 57 23.90 0.87 25.18
C PHE A 57 24.85 0.88 23.97
N VAL A 58 24.47 0.24 22.87
CA VAL A 58 25.28 0.20 21.64
C VAL A 58 25.52 1.60 21.08
N ALA A 59 24.47 2.43 20.96
CA ALA A 59 24.57 3.80 20.48
C ALA A 59 25.43 4.68 21.41
N ALA A 60 25.30 4.52 22.73
CA ALA A 60 26.09 5.25 23.71
C ALA A 60 27.56 4.80 23.73
N ALA A 61 27.84 3.50 23.59
CA ALA A 61 29.19 2.97 23.49
C ALA A 61 29.88 3.46 22.22
N PHE A 62 29.16 3.43 21.09
CA PHE A 62 29.62 4.00 19.83
C PHE A 62 29.95 5.49 19.98
N ALA A 63 29.03 6.28 20.57
CA ALA A 63 29.24 7.71 20.77
C ALA A 63 30.44 8.00 21.68
N ALA A 64 30.55 7.28 22.81
CA ALA A 64 31.64 7.44 23.77
C ALA A 64 33.00 7.11 23.16
N VAL A 65 33.11 5.98 22.45
CA VAL A 65 34.37 5.54 21.84
C VAL A 65 34.77 6.48 20.70
N THR A 66 33.85 6.78 19.78
CA THR A 66 34.14 7.63 18.61
C THR A 66 34.62 9.02 19.03
N THR A 67 33.99 9.59 20.06
CA THR A 67 34.37 10.92 20.55
C THR A 67 35.64 10.90 21.39
N ALA A 68 35.89 9.82 22.15
CA ALA A 68 37.18 9.63 22.82
C ALA A 68 38.34 9.51 21.83
N ARG A 69 38.17 8.79 20.71
CA ARG A 69 39.18 8.68 19.63
C ARG A 69 39.44 10.00 18.91
N ALA A 70 38.47 10.90 18.90
CA ALA A 70 38.60 12.24 18.31
C ALA A 70 39.13 13.29 19.31
N ASP A 71 39.71 12.87 20.44
CA ASP A 71 40.18 13.74 21.54
C ASP A 71 39.12 14.72 22.07
N GLU A 72 37.84 14.31 22.00
CA GLU A 72 36.68 15.08 22.41
C GLU A 72 36.02 14.51 23.67
N SER A 73 35.13 15.29 24.29
CA SER A 73 34.48 14.86 25.54
C SER A 73 33.47 13.74 25.30
N ALA A 74 33.88 12.50 25.62
CA ALA A 74 33.02 11.32 25.60
C ALA A 74 31.85 11.41 26.60
N LEU A 75 32.02 12.13 27.70
CA LEU A 75 30.93 12.34 28.66
C LEU A 75 29.85 13.25 28.05
N LEU A 76 30.26 14.33 27.37
CA LEU A 76 29.34 15.26 26.73
C LEU A 76 28.49 14.57 25.65
N SER A 77 29.10 13.73 24.81
CA SER A 77 28.38 13.03 23.75
C SER A 77 27.32 12.06 24.29
N VAL A 78 27.67 11.31 25.33
CA VAL A 78 26.76 10.36 25.99
C VAL A 78 25.62 11.08 26.73
N VAL A 79 25.91 12.18 27.43
CA VAL A 79 24.87 13.00 28.11
C VAL A 79 23.93 13.65 27.10
N ALA A 80 24.47 14.19 26.00
CA ALA A 80 23.66 14.78 24.93
C ALA A 80 22.77 13.73 24.26
N LEU A 81 23.29 12.53 23.97
CA LEU A 81 22.52 11.40 23.43
C LEU A 81 21.37 11.02 24.36
N TRP A 82 21.65 10.86 25.65
CA TRP A 82 20.63 10.54 26.65
C TRP A 82 19.51 11.60 26.69
N ALA A 83 19.89 12.87 26.71
CA ALA A 83 18.92 13.98 26.76
C ALA A 83 18.04 14.02 25.51
N LEU A 84 18.64 13.88 24.32
CA LEU A 84 17.91 13.86 23.04
C LEU A 84 16.95 12.67 22.96
N HIS A 85 17.43 11.46 23.25
CA HIS A 85 16.61 10.24 23.13
C HIS A 85 15.49 10.19 24.19
N THR A 86 15.79 10.57 25.44
CA THR A 86 14.77 10.62 26.50
C THR A 86 13.75 11.72 26.23
N GLY A 87 14.19 12.86 25.70
CA GLY A 87 13.32 13.95 25.27
C GLY A 87 12.34 13.52 24.17
N ASP A 88 12.83 12.83 23.15
CA ASP A 88 11.98 12.31 22.05
C ASP A 88 10.97 11.27 22.55
N THR A 89 11.42 10.31 23.38
CA THR A 89 10.58 9.17 23.80
C THR A 89 9.62 9.49 24.94
N SER A 90 10.04 10.31 25.91
CA SER A 90 9.31 10.52 27.18
C SER A 90 9.02 11.99 27.47
N GLY A 91 9.60 12.92 26.71
CA GLY A 91 9.44 14.36 26.95
C GLY A 91 8.01 14.84 26.82
N ARG A 92 7.24 14.31 25.84
CA ARG A 92 5.82 14.66 25.66
C ARG A 92 4.99 14.24 26.87
N THR A 93 5.20 13.05 27.42
CA THR A 93 4.50 12.54 28.61
C THR A 93 4.80 13.42 29.82
N LEU A 94 6.07 13.79 30.01
CA LEU A 94 6.48 14.64 31.13
C LEU A 94 5.94 16.08 30.99
N LEU A 95 5.99 16.66 29.78
CA LEU A 95 5.42 17.99 29.50
C LEU A 95 3.91 18.02 29.70
N ASN A 96 3.21 16.96 29.28
CA ASN A 96 1.76 16.83 29.46
C ASN A 96 1.40 16.66 30.94
N PHE A 97 2.23 15.96 31.73
CA PHE A 97 2.08 15.91 33.18
C PHE A 97 2.23 17.30 33.82
N LEU A 98 3.30 18.03 33.48
CA LEU A 98 3.57 19.37 34.00
C LEU A 98 2.50 20.40 33.63
N ARG A 99 1.82 20.23 32.48
CA ARG A 99 0.80 21.16 31.97
C ARG A 99 -0.62 20.88 32.47
N ARG A 100 -0.88 19.77 33.17
CA ARG A 100 -2.26 19.39 33.57
C ARG A 100 -2.72 20.06 34.87
N LYS A 101 -3.95 20.59 34.87
CA LYS A 101 -4.69 21.04 36.07
C LYS A 101 -5.53 19.90 36.65
N ALA A 102 -5.18 19.46 37.87
CA ALA A 102 -5.91 18.68 38.89
C ALA A 102 -6.77 17.44 38.54
N ARG A 103 -7.44 17.35 37.40
CA ARG A 103 -8.30 16.19 37.05
C ARG A 103 -7.46 15.07 36.45
N GLY A 104 -7.46 13.89 37.09
CA GLY A 104 -6.72 12.70 36.65
C GLY A 104 -5.29 12.58 37.19
N LEU A 105 -4.95 13.28 38.29
CA LEU A 105 -3.62 13.31 38.89
C LEU A 105 -3.03 11.91 39.13
N ALA A 106 -3.77 10.98 39.73
CA ALA A 106 -3.25 9.66 40.09
C ALA A 106 -2.71 8.85 38.88
N ALA A 107 -3.48 8.76 37.80
CA ALA A 107 -3.06 8.06 36.57
C ALA A 107 -1.92 8.80 35.84
N SER A 108 -1.88 10.14 35.95
CA SER A 108 -0.79 10.92 35.38
C SER A 108 0.51 10.84 36.20
N VAL A 109 0.41 10.64 37.53
CA VAL A 109 1.55 10.47 38.43
C VAL A 109 2.22 9.12 38.19
N SER A 110 1.45 8.03 38.03
CA SER A 110 2.03 6.71 37.72
C SER A 110 2.76 6.71 36.37
N GLN A 111 2.18 7.35 35.35
CA GLN A 111 2.81 7.51 34.03
C GLN A 111 4.08 8.38 34.08
N ALA A 112 4.04 9.50 34.82
CA ALA A 112 5.21 10.35 35.01
C ALA A 112 6.32 9.62 35.81
N ALA A 113 5.96 8.89 36.86
CA ALA A 113 6.90 8.08 37.64
C ALA A 113 7.56 7.00 36.77
N LEU A 114 6.80 6.31 35.93
CA LEU A 114 7.34 5.33 34.99
C LEU A 114 8.27 5.97 33.95
N ALA A 115 7.90 7.14 33.42
CA ALA A 115 8.73 7.89 32.48
C ALA A 115 10.06 8.33 33.13
N ILE A 116 10.02 8.82 34.37
CA ILE A 116 11.21 9.20 35.15
C ILE A 116 12.09 7.96 35.43
N ALA A 117 11.50 6.87 35.92
CA ALA A 117 12.22 5.63 36.21
C ALA A 117 12.90 5.08 34.94
N THR A 118 12.22 5.16 33.79
CA THR A 118 12.78 4.78 32.49
C THR A 118 13.92 5.71 32.08
N GLY A 119 13.76 7.02 32.24
CA GLY A 119 14.80 8.00 31.96
C GLY A 119 16.06 7.80 32.81
N LEU A 120 15.89 7.49 34.10
CA LEU A 120 17.00 7.16 35.01
C LEU A 120 17.69 5.85 34.63
N ALA A 121 16.92 4.81 34.28
CA ALA A 121 17.48 3.56 33.79
C ALA A 121 18.31 3.77 32.51
N LEU A 122 17.82 4.59 31.57
CA LEU A 122 18.56 4.97 30.36
C LEU A 122 19.83 5.77 30.69
N ALA A 123 19.79 6.66 31.68
CA ALA A 123 20.97 7.38 32.15
C ALA A 123 22.03 6.41 32.70
N ALA A 124 21.61 5.44 33.52
CA ALA A 124 22.52 4.41 34.06
C ALA A 124 23.17 3.58 32.95
N VAL A 125 22.41 3.22 31.90
CA VAL A 125 22.94 2.51 30.72
C VAL A 125 23.96 3.37 29.97
N CYS A 126 23.70 4.66 29.81
CA CYS A 126 24.62 5.61 29.19
C CYS A 126 25.91 5.76 30.00
N VAL A 127 25.81 5.88 31.34
CA VAL A 127 26.98 5.89 32.24
C VAL A 127 27.77 4.59 32.12
N LEU A 128 27.10 3.44 32.08
CA LEU A 128 27.75 2.14 31.90
C LEU A 128 28.50 2.05 30.57
N ALA A 129 27.91 2.55 29.47
CA ALA A 129 28.60 2.61 28.18
C ALA A 129 29.82 3.53 28.22
N TRP A 130 29.72 4.69 28.88
CA TRP A 130 30.85 5.61 29.06
C TRP A 130 31.98 5.02 29.90
N THR A 131 31.68 4.30 30.99
CA THR A 131 32.70 3.64 31.81
C THR A 131 33.37 2.48 31.09
N LEU A 132 32.60 1.72 30.30
CA LEU A 132 33.09 0.60 29.51
C LEU A 132 33.70 1.00 28.16
N ARG A 133 33.85 2.30 27.85
CA ARG A 133 34.36 2.75 26.54
C ARG A 133 35.72 2.16 26.16
N ASN A 134 36.66 2.07 27.11
CA ASN A 134 38.01 1.55 26.84
C ASN A 134 37.99 0.03 26.55
N PRO A 135 37.35 -0.83 27.36
CA PRO A 135 37.31 -2.26 27.06
C PRO A 135 36.48 -2.62 25.82
N VAL A 136 35.49 -1.81 25.44
CA VAL A 136 34.68 -2.05 24.23
C VAL A 136 35.23 -1.36 22.98
N ASP A 137 36.34 -0.62 23.09
CA ASP A 137 36.93 0.16 21.99
C ASP A 137 37.17 -0.72 20.75
N GLY A 138 37.77 -1.91 20.92
CA GLY A 138 38.04 -2.84 19.82
C GLY A 138 36.79 -3.44 19.14
N LEU A 139 35.59 -3.28 19.73
CA LEU A 139 34.33 -3.71 19.11
C LEU A 139 33.69 -2.60 18.26
N ILE A 140 34.07 -1.34 18.49
CA ILE A 140 33.55 -0.20 17.75
C ILE A 140 34.48 0.05 16.55
N PRO A 141 33.98 -0.06 15.31
CA PRO A 141 34.81 0.15 14.12
C PRO A 141 35.31 1.59 14.05
N GLU A 142 36.44 1.79 13.39
CA GLU A 142 36.92 3.13 13.07
C GLU A 142 35.97 3.83 12.09
N PRO A 143 35.88 5.17 12.11
CA PRO A 143 34.96 5.92 11.24
C PRO A 143 35.12 5.60 9.75
N GLU A 144 36.35 5.37 9.30
CA GLU A 144 36.66 5.01 7.91
C GLU A 144 36.04 3.66 7.53
N VAL A 145 36.23 2.64 8.38
CA VAL A 145 35.64 1.31 8.21
C VAL A 145 34.11 1.37 8.25
N LEU A 146 33.52 2.25 9.08
CA LEU A 146 32.07 2.44 9.11
C LEU A 146 31.55 3.00 7.78
N VAL A 147 32.24 4.00 7.22
CA VAL A 147 31.88 4.60 5.92
C VAL A 147 32.00 3.56 4.81
N GLU A 148 33.06 2.76 4.79
CA GLU A 148 33.23 1.64 3.86
C GLU A 148 32.10 0.60 3.98
N ALA A 149 31.75 0.21 5.19
CA ALA A 149 30.66 -0.74 5.44
C ALA A 149 29.30 -0.18 4.99
N LEU A 150 29.03 1.11 5.22
CA LEU A 150 27.82 1.78 4.77
C LEU A 150 27.72 1.81 3.24
N TRP A 151 28.80 2.16 2.55
CA TRP A 151 28.85 2.09 1.09
C TRP A 151 28.65 0.67 0.58
N THR A 152 29.32 -0.31 1.19
CA THR A 152 29.19 -1.72 0.83
C THR A 152 27.74 -2.20 0.98
N ALA A 153 27.10 -1.88 2.10
CA ALA A 153 25.69 -2.22 2.33
C ALA A 153 24.76 -1.51 1.34
N ALA A 154 25.03 -0.24 1.00
CA ALA A 154 24.26 0.50 0.01
C ALA A 154 24.37 -0.14 -1.39
N PHE A 155 25.59 -0.43 -1.86
CA PHE A 155 25.80 -1.11 -3.14
C PHE A 155 25.19 -2.51 -3.15
N ALA A 156 25.40 -3.30 -2.10
CA ALA A 156 24.79 -4.63 -1.97
C ALA A 156 23.26 -4.53 -2.02
N GLY A 157 22.67 -3.55 -1.35
CA GLY A 157 21.23 -3.28 -1.39
C GLY A 157 20.73 -2.90 -2.78
N ILE A 158 21.46 -2.03 -3.50
CA ILE A 158 21.14 -1.64 -4.89
C ILE A 158 21.23 -2.86 -5.82
N VAL A 159 22.30 -3.65 -5.72
CA VAL A 159 22.49 -4.86 -6.53
C VAL A 159 21.41 -5.90 -6.20
N ALA A 160 21.09 -6.11 -4.93
CA ALA A 160 20.01 -7.01 -4.53
C ALA A 160 18.66 -6.53 -5.06
N ALA A 161 18.35 -5.23 -4.99
CA ALA A 161 17.13 -4.68 -5.55
C ALA A 161 17.06 -4.82 -7.07
N PHE A 162 18.19 -4.59 -7.76
CA PHE A 162 18.29 -4.80 -9.20
C PHE A 162 18.11 -6.28 -9.58
N LEU A 163 18.75 -7.19 -8.85
CA LEU A 163 18.63 -8.63 -9.06
C LEU A 163 17.21 -9.12 -8.76
N LEU A 164 16.57 -8.62 -7.69
CA LEU A 164 15.17 -8.93 -7.39
C LEU A 164 14.28 -8.50 -8.56
N ARG A 165 14.39 -7.24 -9.01
CA ARG A 165 13.66 -6.75 -10.19
C ARG A 165 13.97 -7.52 -11.48
N ALA A 166 15.20 -7.95 -11.68
CA ALA A 166 15.59 -8.73 -12.85
C ALA A 166 15.15 -10.21 -12.74
N SER A 167 14.99 -10.73 -11.52
CA SER A 167 14.53 -12.09 -11.24
C SER A 167 13.00 -12.21 -11.17
N GLU A 168 12.31 -11.09 -10.94
CA GLU A 168 10.86 -10.94 -11.06
C GLU A 168 10.47 -10.95 -12.55
N GLY A 169 10.69 -12.09 -13.21
CA GLY A 169 10.01 -12.39 -14.46
C GLY A 169 8.51 -12.46 -14.18
N SER A 170 7.74 -11.46 -14.65
CA SER A 170 6.28 -11.39 -14.55
C SER A 170 5.70 -11.87 -13.22
N ALA A 171 6.35 -11.52 -12.10
CA ALA A 171 5.93 -11.97 -10.78
C ALA A 171 4.73 -11.14 -10.31
N ASP A 172 3.55 -11.77 -10.41
CA ASP A 172 2.31 -11.50 -9.69
C ASP A 172 1.94 -10.01 -9.51
N VAL A 173 1.84 -9.29 -10.64
CA VAL A 173 1.21 -7.96 -10.71
C VAL A 173 -0.14 -7.98 -9.97
N SER A 174 -0.88 -9.09 -10.07
CA SER A 174 -2.15 -9.32 -9.36
C SER A 174 -2.02 -9.20 -7.84
N ALA A 175 -1.02 -9.83 -7.20
CA ALA A 175 -0.80 -9.70 -5.76
C ALA A 175 -0.45 -8.27 -5.31
N VAL A 176 0.36 -7.56 -6.11
CA VAL A 176 0.74 -6.16 -5.83
C VAL A 176 -0.46 -5.23 -5.98
N VAL A 177 -1.20 -5.37 -7.08
CA VAL A 177 -2.44 -4.63 -7.36
C VAL A 177 -3.47 -4.86 -6.28
N THR A 178 -3.69 -6.12 -5.88
CA THR A 178 -4.64 -6.50 -4.82
C THR A 178 -4.25 -5.89 -3.47
N SER A 179 -2.96 -5.91 -3.12
CA SER A 179 -2.44 -5.32 -1.89
C SER A 179 -2.64 -3.81 -1.86
N GLU A 180 -2.32 -3.09 -2.94
CA GLU A 180 -2.51 -1.64 -3.00
C GLU A 180 -3.99 -1.23 -3.06
N LEU A 181 -4.82 -1.93 -3.82
CA LEU A 181 -6.28 -1.74 -3.79
C LEU A 181 -6.85 -1.88 -2.39
N SER A 182 -6.43 -2.90 -1.63
CA SER A 182 -6.90 -3.09 -0.25
C SER A 182 -6.54 -1.90 0.66
N LYS A 183 -5.34 -1.34 0.50
CA LYS A 183 -4.89 -0.16 1.25
C LYS A 183 -5.68 1.09 0.85
N LEU A 184 -5.90 1.30 -0.45
CA LEU A 184 -6.65 2.45 -0.97
C LEU A 184 -8.14 2.38 -0.58
N ARG A 185 -8.75 1.19 -0.61
CA ARG A 185 -10.13 0.95 -0.16
C ARG A 185 -10.31 1.26 1.33
N SER A 186 -9.37 0.85 2.18
CA SER A 186 -9.42 1.11 3.62
C SER A 186 -9.39 2.61 3.98
N GLY A 187 -8.88 3.46 3.08
CA GLY A 187 -8.81 4.91 3.24
C GLY A 187 -10.04 5.69 2.77
N GLY A 188 -11.07 5.03 2.22
CA GLY A 188 -12.28 5.70 1.69
C GLY A 188 -12.11 6.39 0.32
N LEU A 189 -10.87 6.53 -0.17
CA LEU A 189 -10.53 7.21 -1.43
C LEU A 189 -11.16 6.55 -2.68
N VAL A 190 -11.32 5.23 -2.67
CA VAL A 190 -11.96 4.49 -3.78
C VAL A 190 -13.42 4.89 -3.95
N ALA A 191 -14.14 5.12 -2.84
CA ALA A 191 -15.55 5.54 -2.90
C ALA A 191 -15.67 6.96 -3.47
N THR A 192 -14.77 7.87 -3.09
CA THR A 192 -14.69 9.21 -3.67
C THR A 192 -14.39 9.16 -5.16
N LEU A 193 -13.45 8.31 -5.57
CA LEU A 193 -13.10 8.11 -6.98
C LEU A 193 -14.28 7.58 -7.80
N HIS A 194 -15.05 6.63 -7.27
CA HIS A 194 -16.25 6.13 -7.95
C HIS A 194 -17.30 7.22 -8.13
N GLY A 195 -17.56 8.04 -7.10
CA GLY A 195 -18.48 9.17 -7.20
C GLY A 195 -18.07 10.16 -8.29
N GLU A 196 -16.80 10.56 -8.30
CA GLU A 196 -16.25 11.49 -9.30
C GLU A 196 -16.23 10.91 -10.72
N ALA A 197 -15.98 9.60 -10.84
CA ALA A 197 -16.03 8.88 -12.10
C ALA A 197 -17.45 8.90 -12.69
N ASP A 198 -18.46 8.63 -11.86
CA ASP A 198 -19.86 8.60 -12.28
C ASP A 198 -20.34 10.00 -12.68
N GLU A 199 -20.04 11.02 -11.87
CA GLU A 199 -20.42 12.40 -12.16
C GLU A 199 -19.80 12.93 -13.45
N ASN A 200 -18.57 12.52 -13.77
CA ASN A 200 -17.88 12.93 -15.00
C ASN A 200 -18.00 11.92 -16.14
N GLY A 201 -18.76 10.82 -15.96
CA GLY A 201 -18.97 9.79 -16.97
C GLY A 201 -17.70 9.05 -17.41
N VAL A 202 -16.67 8.99 -16.56
CA VAL A 202 -15.38 8.33 -16.81
C VAL A 202 -15.45 6.87 -16.37
N SER A 203 -14.70 5.97 -17.01
CA SER A 203 -14.55 4.59 -16.51
C SER A 203 -13.90 4.60 -15.12
N ARG A 204 -14.57 3.93 -14.16
CA ARG A 204 -14.07 3.78 -12.78
C ARG A 204 -12.75 3.03 -12.78
N GLU A 205 -12.66 1.96 -13.57
CA GLU A 205 -11.48 1.09 -13.71
C GLU A 205 -10.30 1.87 -14.28
N PHE A 206 -10.53 2.74 -15.26
CA PHE A 206 -9.47 3.60 -15.81
C PHE A 206 -8.91 4.57 -14.75
N LEU A 207 -9.77 5.20 -13.96
CA LEU A 207 -9.31 6.07 -12.87
C LEU A 207 -8.63 5.28 -11.75
N GLU A 208 -9.11 4.08 -11.41
CA GLU A 208 -8.44 3.18 -10.46
C GLU A 208 -7.04 2.79 -10.95
N THR A 209 -6.89 2.47 -12.24
CA THR A 209 -5.59 2.19 -12.85
C THR A 209 -4.61 3.34 -12.63
N LEU A 210 -5.00 4.58 -12.96
CA LEU A 210 -4.13 5.74 -12.78
C LEU A 210 -3.75 5.92 -11.31
N MET A 211 -4.72 5.78 -10.41
CA MET A 211 -4.50 5.90 -8.97
C MET A 211 -3.50 4.87 -8.43
N ILE A 212 -3.61 3.62 -8.85
CA ILE A 212 -2.73 2.53 -8.42
C ILE A 212 -1.33 2.74 -9.01
N ALA A 213 -1.23 3.04 -10.31
CA ALA A 213 0.04 3.27 -10.99
C ALA A 213 0.83 4.42 -10.34
N GLU A 214 0.17 5.56 -10.08
CA GLU A 214 0.77 6.71 -9.38
C GLU A 214 1.20 6.37 -7.94
N SER A 215 0.43 5.54 -7.24
CA SER A 215 0.77 5.12 -5.89
C SER A 215 2.02 4.23 -5.85
N LEU A 216 2.17 3.35 -6.85
CA LEU A 216 3.29 2.42 -6.98
C LEU A 216 4.60 3.11 -7.41
N GLU A 217 4.55 4.05 -8.35
CA GLU A 217 5.76 4.79 -8.76
C GLU A 217 6.33 5.69 -7.65
N ARG A 218 5.48 6.17 -6.73
CA ARG A 218 5.88 7.11 -5.67
C ARG A 218 5.37 6.69 -4.29
N PRO A 219 6.11 5.79 -3.58
CA PRO A 219 5.76 5.38 -2.23
C PRO A 219 5.58 6.56 -1.28
N ARG A 220 4.65 6.45 -0.32
CA ARG A 220 4.28 7.54 0.61
C ARG A 220 5.46 8.19 1.36
N TRP A 221 6.54 7.44 1.61
CA TRP A 221 7.75 7.96 2.26
C TRP A 221 8.54 8.94 1.36
N PHE A 222 8.55 8.71 0.04
CA PHE A 222 9.18 9.61 -0.92
C PHE A 222 8.38 10.93 -1.01
N ARG A 223 7.04 10.86 -0.98
CA ARG A 223 6.17 12.04 -0.91
C ARG A 223 6.39 12.87 0.36
N GLN A 224 6.73 12.22 1.47
CA GLN A 224 7.07 12.91 2.72
C GLN A 224 8.43 13.61 2.64
N LEU A 225 9.41 13.00 1.96
CA LEU A 225 10.69 13.65 1.68
C LEU A 225 10.52 14.85 0.74
N GLU A 226 9.74 14.71 -0.34
CA GLU A 226 9.45 15.83 -1.25
C GLU A 226 8.80 17.01 -0.51
N ARG A 227 7.83 16.77 0.39
CA ARG A 227 7.25 17.83 1.22
C ARG A 227 8.27 18.52 2.13
N LEU A 228 9.25 17.78 2.63
CA LEU A 228 10.34 18.31 3.46
C LEU A 228 11.31 19.19 2.63
N PHE A 229 11.49 18.87 1.35
CA PHE A 229 12.38 19.58 0.42
C PHE A 229 11.67 20.58 -0.51
N ALA A 230 10.33 20.62 -0.51
CA ALA A 230 9.49 21.47 -1.37
C ALA A 230 9.61 22.98 -1.10
N PHE A 231 10.34 23.40 -0.04
CA PHE A 231 10.63 24.82 0.21
C PHE A 231 11.44 25.50 -0.92
N THR A 232 12.00 24.74 -1.87
CA THR A 232 12.96 25.24 -2.87
C THR A 232 12.54 25.16 -4.34
N ARG A 233 11.34 24.67 -4.69
CA ARG A 233 10.89 24.54 -6.11
C ARG A 233 9.51 25.15 -6.38
N ALA A 234 9.44 26.02 -7.39
CA ALA A 234 8.28 26.85 -7.76
C ALA A 234 7.20 26.16 -8.63
N ARG A 235 7.27 24.84 -8.83
CA ARG A 235 6.23 24.02 -9.48
C ARG A 235 6.35 22.60 -8.96
N ALA A 236 5.36 22.13 -8.22
CA ALA A 236 5.29 20.77 -7.70
C ALA A 236 3.93 20.17 -8.06
N THR A 237 3.93 18.89 -8.42
CA THR A 237 2.73 18.07 -8.61
C THR A 237 2.26 17.57 -7.25
N TYR A 238 0.97 17.70 -6.96
CA TYR A 238 0.41 17.41 -5.64
C TYR A 238 -0.76 16.43 -5.75
N GLY A 239 -0.93 15.57 -4.74
CA GLY A 239 -2.03 14.60 -4.62
C GLY A 239 -1.70 13.19 -5.12
N VAL A 240 -2.63 12.26 -4.88
CA VAL A 240 -2.54 10.84 -5.28
C VAL A 240 -2.53 10.65 -6.81
N MET A 241 -3.11 11.58 -7.58
CA MET A 241 -3.15 11.53 -9.06
C MET A 241 -2.20 12.54 -9.73
N GLN A 242 -1.27 13.12 -8.98
CA GLN A 242 -0.18 13.99 -9.46
C GLN A 242 -0.59 15.10 -10.46
N VAL A 243 -1.75 15.74 -10.28
CA VAL A 243 -2.18 16.83 -11.17
C VAL A 243 -1.27 18.07 -10.97
N SER A 244 -0.73 18.61 -12.06
CA SER A 244 0.06 19.84 -12.02
C SER A 244 -0.85 21.03 -11.67
N SER A 245 -0.67 21.64 -10.51
CA SER A 245 -1.42 22.84 -10.12
C SER A 245 -0.54 23.82 -9.36
N ALA A 246 -0.94 25.10 -9.36
CA ALA A 246 -0.20 26.17 -8.70
C ALA A 246 -0.34 26.16 -7.16
N ARG A 247 -1.13 25.22 -6.61
CA ARG A 247 -1.46 25.13 -5.19
C ARG A 247 -1.53 23.65 -4.77
N ALA A 248 -1.07 23.32 -3.56
CA ALA A 248 -1.17 21.94 -3.06
C ALA A 248 -2.63 21.46 -3.02
N LEU A 249 -2.94 20.38 -3.75
CA LEU A 249 -4.26 19.74 -3.78
C LEU A 249 -4.33 18.61 -2.75
N THR A 250 -5.50 18.41 -2.13
CA THR A 250 -5.77 17.19 -1.35
C THR A 250 -5.94 15.98 -2.27
N ASP A 251 -5.95 14.77 -1.69
CA ASP A 251 -6.06 13.54 -2.46
C ASP A 251 -7.43 13.46 -3.19
N GLU A 252 -8.49 13.98 -2.57
CA GLU A 252 -9.84 14.10 -3.15
C GLU A 252 -9.90 15.15 -4.27
N GLU A 253 -9.28 16.33 -4.07
CA GLU A 253 -9.22 17.38 -5.09
C GLU A 253 -8.41 16.93 -6.32
N SER A 254 -7.38 16.10 -6.11
CA SER A 254 -6.59 15.50 -7.18
C SER A 254 -7.39 14.46 -7.98
N ILE A 255 -8.29 13.71 -7.34
CA ILE A 255 -9.18 12.76 -7.99
C ILE A 255 -10.21 13.51 -8.84
N ALA A 256 -10.88 14.52 -8.27
CA ALA A 256 -11.88 15.34 -8.98
C ALA A 256 -11.27 16.04 -10.21
N ALA A 257 -10.06 16.61 -10.07
CA ALA A 257 -9.36 17.24 -11.19
C ALA A 257 -9.01 16.24 -12.31
N THR A 258 -8.63 15.02 -11.95
CA THR A 258 -8.31 13.96 -12.92
C THR A 258 -9.59 13.47 -13.62
N ALA A 259 -10.67 13.22 -12.87
CA ALA A 259 -11.96 12.85 -13.43
C ALA A 259 -12.50 13.92 -14.40
N ALA A 260 -12.36 15.20 -14.06
CA ALA A 260 -12.73 16.31 -14.95
C ALA A 260 -11.87 16.35 -16.23
N ALA A 261 -10.56 16.09 -16.15
CA ALA A 261 -9.66 16.08 -17.30
C ALA A 261 -9.97 14.96 -18.30
N TYR A 262 -10.53 13.84 -17.82
CA TYR A 262 -10.94 12.69 -18.60
C TYR A 262 -12.46 12.59 -18.77
N ARG A 263 -13.21 13.69 -18.60
CA ARG A 263 -14.68 13.68 -18.69
C ARG A 263 -15.19 12.95 -19.93
N GLY A 264 -16.09 11.98 -19.71
CA GLY A 264 -16.69 11.14 -20.74
C GLY A 264 -15.75 10.09 -21.37
N TYR A 265 -14.50 10.00 -20.91
CA TYR A 265 -13.55 9.02 -21.44
C TYR A 265 -13.86 7.62 -20.91
N ARG A 266 -14.02 6.70 -21.85
CA ARG A 266 -14.20 5.27 -21.59
C ARG A 266 -13.30 4.52 -22.57
N PRO A 267 -12.36 3.67 -22.10
CA PRO A 267 -11.53 2.88 -22.99
C PRO A 267 -12.40 2.03 -23.91
N ALA A 268 -12.10 2.05 -25.21
CA ALA A 268 -12.81 1.23 -26.18
C ALA A 268 -12.41 -0.24 -26.03
N HIS A 269 -13.40 -1.13 -26.06
CA HIS A 269 -13.20 -2.58 -25.89
C HIS A 269 -13.59 -3.36 -27.14
N THR A 270 -12.92 -4.49 -27.30
CA THR A 270 -13.32 -5.59 -28.17
C THR A 270 -13.68 -6.80 -27.30
N SER A 271 -14.16 -7.88 -27.94
CA SER A 271 -14.36 -9.16 -27.25
C SER A 271 -13.07 -9.74 -26.64
N ALA A 272 -11.89 -9.25 -27.05
CA ALA A 272 -10.59 -9.70 -26.55
C ALA A 272 -9.95 -8.73 -25.53
N GLY A 273 -10.70 -7.73 -25.05
CA GLY A 273 -10.19 -6.72 -24.11
C GLY A 273 -10.06 -5.31 -24.73
N PRO A 274 -9.38 -4.38 -24.02
CA PRO A 274 -9.26 -3.00 -24.47
C PRO A 274 -8.46 -2.89 -25.78
N ILE A 275 -8.81 -1.92 -26.62
CA ILE A 275 -8.05 -1.64 -27.84
C ILE A 275 -6.73 -0.94 -27.43
N GLU A 276 -5.67 -1.75 -27.34
CA GLU A 276 -4.37 -1.39 -26.77
C GLU A 276 -3.82 -0.02 -27.23
N PRO A 277 -3.77 0.32 -28.54
CA PRO A 277 -3.23 1.61 -28.97
C PRO A 277 -3.97 2.83 -28.39
N TYR A 278 -5.30 2.74 -28.22
CA TYR A 278 -6.10 3.85 -27.68
C TYR A 278 -5.96 3.97 -26.17
N LEU A 279 -5.86 2.85 -25.45
CA LEU A 279 -5.62 2.86 -24.01
C LEU A 279 -4.22 3.40 -23.72
N ARG A 280 -3.18 2.89 -24.39
CA ARG A 280 -1.80 3.38 -24.23
C ARG A 280 -1.67 4.85 -24.57
N ALA A 281 -2.37 5.36 -25.60
CA ALA A 281 -2.37 6.78 -25.92
C ALA A 281 -3.01 7.65 -24.80
N ALA A 282 -4.06 7.15 -24.14
CA ALA A 282 -4.69 7.86 -23.02
C ALA A 282 -3.83 7.84 -21.75
N LEU A 283 -3.11 6.74 -21.49
CA LEU A 283 -2.12 6.62 -20.42
C LEU A 283 -0.93 7.55 -20.69
N ALA A 284 -0.40 7.58 -21.91
CA ALA A 284 0.68 8.48 -22.31
C ALA A 284 0.31 9.96 -22.21
N ARG A 285 -0.97 10.30 -22.39
CA ARG A 285 -1.49 11.65 -22.16
C ARG A 285 -1.47 12.03 -20.67
N HIS A 286 -1.61 11.06 -19.77
CA HIS A 286 -1.49 11.29 -18.33
C HIS A 286 -0.02 11.47 -17.94
N ASN A 287 0.81 10.49 -18.30
CA ASN A 287 2.23 10.46 -18.02
C ASN A 287 2.97 9.81 -19.21
N PRO A 288 3.86 10.54 -19.90
CA PRO A 288 4.55 10.03 -21.09
C PRO A 288 5.70 9.06 -20.77
N ASP A 289 5.98 8.77 -19.50
CA ASP A 289 7.01 7.80 -19.10
C ASP A 289 6.64 6.38 -19.56
N ALA A 290 7.57 5.71 -20.26
CA ALA A 290 7.32 4.38 -20.81
C ALA A 290 7.09 3.32 -19.72
N ALA A 291 7.80 3.39 -18.59
CA ALA A 291 7.62 2.46 -17.49
C ALA A 291 6.25 2.66 -16.82
N PHE A 292 5.81 3.91 -16.68
CA PHE A 292 4.45 4.21 -16.22
C PHE A 292 3.39 3.63 -17.14
N ILE A 293 3.54 3.83 -18.46
CA ILE A 293 2.55 3.35 -19.45
C ILE A 293 2.43 1.83 -19.41
N GLU A 294 3.55 1.10 -19.35
CA GLU A 294 3.51 -0.36 -19.23
C GLU A 294 2.88 -0.80 -17.91
N LEU A 295 3.29 -0.21 -16.78
CA LEU A 295 2.72 -0.53 -15.47
C LEU A 295 1.21 -0.28 -15.43
N ALA A 296 0.76 0.90 -15.87
CA ALA A 296 -0.64 1.26 -15.88
C ALA A 296 -1.45 0.38 -16.85
N TYR A 297 -0.88 -0.01 -17.99
CA TYR A 297 -1.52 -0.94 -18.91
C TYR A 297 -1.73 -2.32 -18.27
N ASP A 298 -0.71 -2.86 -17.61
CA ASP A 298 -0.79 -4.15 -16.90
C ASP A 298 -1.81 -4.09 -15.75
N ILE A 299 -1.83 -3.01 -14.98
CA ILE A 299 -2.84 -2.79 -13.93
C ILE A 299 -4.25 -2.73 -14.53
N TYR A 300 -4.44 -2.08 -15.68
CA TYR A 300 -5.74 -2.01 -16.34
C TYR A 300 -6.23 -3.40 -16.77
N LEU A 301 -5.36 -4.21 -17.36
CA LEU A 301 -5.69 -5.59 -17.75
C LEU A 301 -6.01 -6.47 -16.55
N GLU A 302 -5.40 -6.22 -15.40
CA GLU A 302 -5.73 -6.92 -14.16
C GLU A 302 -7.12 -6.51 -13.61
N LEU A 303 -7.45 -5.22 -13.69
CA LEU A 303 -8.75 -4.70 -13.26
C LEU A 303 -9.89 -5.09 -14.22
N VAL A 304 -9.58 -5.19 -15.51
CA VAL A 304 -10.51 -5.51 -16.59
C VAL A 304 -9.93 -6.69 -17.39
N PRO A 305 -9.97 -7.90 -16.84
CA PRO A 305 -9.45 -9.07 -17.54
C PRO A 305 -10.22 -9.27 -18.85
N PRO A 306 -9.52 -9.61 -19.95
CA PRO A 306 -10.17 -9.86 -21.22
C PRO A 306 -11.15 -11.03 -21.06
N GLY A 307 -12.39 -10.83 -21.46
CA GLY A 307 -13.39 -11.88 -21.40
C GLY A 307 -13.04 -13.05 -22.33
N ILE A 308 -13.23 -14.28 -21.86
CA ILE A 308 -13.13 -15.48 -22.71
C ILE A 308 -14.26 -15.54 -23.74
N ALA A 309 -15.38 -14.88 -23.45
CA ALA A 309 -16.51 -14.70 -24.37
C ALA A 309 -17.29 -13.45 -24.00
N ALA A 310 -17.88 -12.77 -24.98
CA ALA A 310 -18.69 -11.57 -24.74
C ALA A 310 -19.79 -11.41 -25.79
N THR A 311 -20.85 -10.67 -25.43
CA THR A 311 -21.89 -10.27 -26.37
C THR A 311 -21.36 -9.27 -27.40
N ARG A 312 -22.00 -9.17 -28.57
CA ARG A 312 -21.67 -8.14 -29.57
C ARG A 312 -22.29 -6.80 -29.24
N ALA A 313 -23.46 -6.80 -28.60
CA ALA A 313 -24.10 -5.60 -28.12
C ALA A 313 -23.26 -4.94 -27.02
N LEU A 314 -23.14 -3.61 -27.09
CA LEU A 314 -22.48 -2.79 -26.09
C LEU A 314 -23.53 -2.16 -25.16
N ALA A 315 -23.21 -2.12 -23.88
CA ALA A 315 -23.97 -1.38 -22.87
C ALA A 315 -23.61 0.12 -22.91
N THR A 316 -24.29 0.90 -22.08
CA THR A 316 -24.09 2.36 -21.96
C THR A 316 -22.69 2.74 -21.48
N ASP A 317 -21.96 1.80 -20.89
CA ASP A 317 -20.57 1.96 -20.48
C ASP A 317 -19.55 1.68 -21.60
N GLY A 318 -20.01 1.33 -22.80
CA GLY A 318 -19.16 1.04 -23.97
C GLY A 318 -18.52 -0.35 -23.96
N ARG A 319 -18.84 -1.20 -22.97
CA ARG A 319 -18.41 -2.60 -22.89
C ARG A 319 -19.53 -3.53 -23.35
N PRO A 320 -19.24 -4.77 -23.77
CA PRO A 320 -20.26 -5.79 -24.00
C PRO A 320 -21.28 -5.88 -22.85
N VAL A 321 -22.56 -6.05 -23.20
CA VAL A 321 -23.67 -6.18 -22.24
C VAL A 321 -23.41 -7.31 -21.25
N VAL A 322 -22.94 -8.47 -21.73
CA VAL A 322 -22.48 -9.59 -20.91
C VAL A 322 -21.07 -9.98 -21.32
N GLU A 323 -20.18 -10.10 -20.33
CA GLU A 323 -18.82 -10.58 -20.49
C GLU A 323 -18.59 -11.76 -19.57
N VAL A 324 -18.01 -12.83 -20.11
CA VAL A 324 -17.56 -13.99 -19.36
C VAL A 324 -16.07 -13.81 -19.12
N ALA A 325 -15.68 -13.65 -17.85
CA ALA A 325 -14.29 -13.44 -17.46
C ALA A 325 -13.54 -14.77 -17.35
N GLU A 326 -14.16 -15.77 -16.73
CA GLU A 326 -13.52 -17.03 -16.42
C GLU A 326 -14.52 -18.19 -16.50
N ALA A 327 -14.04 -19.36 -16.94
CA ALA A 327 -14.72 -20.63 -16.79
C ALA A 327 -13.71 -21.64 -16.24
N GLN A 328 -13.87 -22.03 -14.98
CA GLN A 328 -12.95 -22.95 -14.30
C GLN A 328 -13.71 -24.12 -13.68
N GLN A 329 -13.06 -25.28 -13.62
CA GLN A 329 -13.60 -26.43 -12.92
C GLN A 329 -13.38 -26.28 -11.42
N VAL A 330 -14.47 -26.33 -10.65
CA VAL A 330 -14.45 -26.33 -9.19
C VAL A 330 -15.14 -27.60 -8.71
N ILE A 331 -14.34 -28.56 -8.22
CA ILE A 331 -14.81 -29.86 -7.74
C ILE A 331 -15.56 -30.64 -8.84
N ASP A 332 -16.88 -30.69 -8.77
CA ASP A 332 -17.80 -31.44 -9.63
C ASP A 332 -18.67 -30.53 -10.51
N GLN A 333 -18.30 -29.25 -10.62
CA GLN A 333 -19.04 -28.24 -11.38
C GLN A 333 -18.09 -27.32 -12.17
N TRP A 334 -18.60 -26.75 -13.25
CA TRP A 334 -18.05 -25.57 -13.88
C TRP A 334 -18.51 -24.33 -13.12
N GLN A 335 -17.54 -23.53 -12.68
CA GLN A 335 -17.79 -22.18 -12.21
C GLN A 335 -17.48 -21.21 -13.35
N ILE A 336 -18.52 -20.52 -13.81
CA ILE A 336 -18.43 -19.49 -14.84
C ILE A 336 -18.71 -18.15 -14.16
N THR A 337 -17.80 -17.20 -14.31
CA THR A 337 -17.91 -15.86 -13.74
C THR A 337 -17.77 -14.81 -14.82
N GLY A 338 -18.34 -13.64 -14.56
CA GLY A 338 -18.28 -12.56 -15.51
C GLY A 338 -18.85 -11.26 -14.96
N THR A 339 -19.03 -10.30 -15.86
CA THR A 339 -19.67 -9.02 -15.56
C THR A 339 -20.82 -8.76 -16.50
N ALA A 340 -21.81 -8.00 -16.05
CA ALA A 340 -22.92 -7.56 -16.89
C ALA A 340 -23.41 -6.17 -16.49
N SER A 341 -23.92 -5.41 -17.46
CA SER A 341 -24.58 -4.13 -17.21
C SER A 341 -25.86 -4.36 -16.41
N ALA A 342 -25.98 -3.77 -15.22
CA ALA A 342 -27.04 -4.12 -14.29
C ALA A 342 -28.30 -3.24 -14.37
N SER A 343 -28.51 -2.54 -15.49
CA SER A 343 -29.75 -1.79 -15.71
C SER A 343 -31.00 -2.68 -15.64
N GLU A 344 -30.87 -4.01 -15.79
CA GLU A 344 -31.99 -4.96 -15.87
C GLU A 344 -31.80 -6.25 -15.04
N ALA A 345 -30.98 -6.19 -13.97
CA ALA A 345 -30.87 -7.05 -12.77
C ALA A 345 -31.10 -8.59 -12.83
N THR A 346 -31.22 -9.25 -13.97
CA THR A 346 -31.34 -10.69 -14.06
C THR A 346 -30.73 -11.15 -15.37
N LEU A 347 -29.78 -12.08 -15.33
CA LEU A 347 -29.36 -12.81 -16.51
C LEU A 347 -30.12 -14.15 -16.55
N LEU A 348 -30.41 -14.63 -17.74
CA LEU A 348 -30.90 -15.98 -17.96
C LEU A 348 -29.78 -16.83 -18.55
N SER A 349 -29.73 -18.10 -18.15
CA SER A 349 -28.80 -19.07 -18.69
C SER A 349 -29.49 -20.38 -19.04
N THR A 350 -29.02 -21.06 -20.09
CA THR A 350 -29.41 -22.44 -20.40
C THR A 350 -28.19 -23.32 -20.62
N PHE A 351 -28.36 -24.59 -20.25
CA PHE A 351 -27.37 -25.64 -20.46
C PHE A 351 -27.75 -26.47 -21.69
N ASP A 352 -26.75 -26.66 -22.55
CA ASP A 352 -26.84 -27.33 -23.84
C ASP A 352 -27.89 -26.70 -24.77
N SER A 353 -27.77 -26.96 -26.07
CA SER A 353 -28.68 -26.40 -27.08
C SER A 353 -30.11 -27.00 -27.05
N GLY A 354 -30.47 -27.72 -25.99
CA GLY A 354 -31.67 -28.55 -25.88
C GLY A 354 -32.58 -28.22 -24.69
N GLY A 355 -33.46 -27.22 -24.84
CA GLY A 355 -34.81 -27.21 -24.25
C GLY A 355 -34.98 -27.19 -22.72
N GLY A 356 -33.91 -27.05 -21.93
CA GLY A 356 -34.01 -26.87 -20.48
C GLY A 356 -34.65 -25.54 -20.10
N ALA A 357 -35.34 -25.50 -18.95
CA ALA A 357 -35.84 -24.23 -18.41
C ALA A 357 -34.67 -23.29 -18.08
N PRO A 358 -34.75 -22.00 -18.44
CA PRO A 358 -33.67 -21.06 -18.16
C PRO A 358 -33.47 -20.89 -16.65
N ILE A 359 -32.21 -20.88 -16.24
CA ILE A 359 -31.76 -20.63 -14.87
C ILE A 359 -31.48 -19.14 -14.74
N VAL A 360 -32.10 -18.54 -13.72
CA VAL A 360 -31.87 -17.15 -13.33
C VAL A 360 -30.50 -17.02 -12.68
N VAL A 361 -29.66 -16.15 -13.24
CA VAL A 361 -28.35 -15.78 -12.71
C VAL A 361 -28.46 -14.36 -12.17
N SER A 362 -28.27 -14.23 -10.86
CA SER A 362 -28.25 -12.94 -10.18
C SER A 362 -26.97 -12.18 -10.50
N VAL A 363 -27.11 -10.88 -10.76
CA VAL A 363 -25.99 -9.95 -10.94
C VAL A 363 -25.85 -9.14 -9.66
N ASP A 364 -24.70 -9.26 -8.99
CA ASP A 364 -24.36 -8.48 -7.80
C ASP A 364 -23.95 -7.07 -8.22
N ALA A 365 -24.95 -6.19 -8.38
CA ALA A 365 -24.76 -4.84 -8.86
C ALA A 365 -24.99 -3.78 -7.79
N ALA A 366 -24.05 -2.85 -7.67
CA ALA A 366 -24.28 -1.57 -7.04
C ALA A 366 -24.92 -0.63 -8.08
N ALA A 367 -26.25 -0.62 -8.14
CA ALA A 367 -26.98 0.18 -9.11
C ALA A 367 -26.76 1.71 -8.91
N PRO A 368 -26.73 2.51 -9.99
CA PRO A 368 -26.59 2.11 -11.39
C PRO A 368 -25.11 1.75 -11.70
N GLY A 369 -24.87 0.56 -12.25
CA GLY A 369 -23.50 0.11 -12.53
C GLY A 369 -23.42 -1.28 -13.15
N ARG A 370 -22.22 -1.67 -13.57
CA ARG A 370 -21.89 -3.04 -13.98
C ARG A 370 -21.69 -3.88 -12.72
N GLY A 371 -22.28 -5.07 -12.70
CA GLY A 371 -22.18 -6.01 -11.56
C GLY A 371 -21.48 -7.30 -11.96
N GLY A 372 -20.90 -7.96 -10.96
CA GLY A 372 -20.34 -9.31 -11.12
C GLY A 372 -21.46 -10.35 -11.10
N TRP A 373 -21.30 -11.43 -11.85
CA TRP A 373 -22.20 -12.57 -11.79
C TRP A 373 -21.42 -13.87 -11.72
N ARG A 374 -22.08 -14.90 -11.16
CA ARG A 374 -21.53 -16.25 -11.03
C ARG A 374 -22.59 -17.27 -11.36
N LEU A 375 -22.23 -18.23 -12.21
CA LEU A 375 -23.05 -19.36 -12.59
C LEU A 375 -22.29 -20.65 -12.27
N LEU A 376 -22.99 -21.60 -11.66
CA LEU A 376 -22.50 -22.95 -11.45
C LEU A 376 -23.23 -23.89 -12.42
N ALA A 377 -22.48 -24.54 -13.30
CA ALA A 377 -23.00 -25.48 -14.29
C ALA A 377 -22.46 -26.89 -14.01
N PRO A 378 -23.24 -27.96 -14.21
CA PRO A 378 -22.73 -29.33 -14.08
C PRO A 378 -21.60 -29.64 -15.08
N LEU A 379 -20.64 -30.50 -14.72
CA LEU A 379 -19.49 -30.84 -15.59
C LEU A 379 -19.85 -31.47 -16.94
N HIS A 380 -21.01 -32.12 -17.04
CA HIS A 380 -21.46 -32.79 -18.26
C HIS A 380 -22.03 -31.82 -19.31
N VAL A 381 -22.28 -30.56 -18.92
CA VAL A 381 -22.73 -29.51 -19.84
C VAL A 381 -21.59 -29.16 -20.79
N ARG A 382 -21.91 -29.04 -22.08
CA ARG A 382 -20.94 -28.69 -23.14
C ARG A 382 -21.07 -27.25 -23.61
N GLU A 383 -22.27 -26.71 -23.53
CA GLU A 383 -22.58 -25.34 -23.95
C GLU A 383 -23.38 -24.64 -22.85
N VAL A 384 -22.91 -23.47 -22.43
CA VAL A 384 -23.67 -22.59 -21.54
C VAL A 384 -23.97 -21.32 -22.30
N ARG A 385 -25.26 -21.02 -22.50
CA ARG A 385 -25.70 -19.76 -23.11
C ARG A 385 -26.20 -18.81 -22.05
N ILE A 386 -25.80 -17.54 -22.11
CA ILE A 386 -26.15 -16.50 -21.14
C ILE A 386 -26.69 -15.27 -21.90
N TRP A 387 -27.81 -14.69 -21.44
CA TRP A 387 -28.47 -13.54 -22.09
C TRP A 387 -29.35 -12.73 -21.12
N GLU A 388 -29.87 -11.59 -21.59
CA GLU A 388 -30.77 -10.68 -20.85
C GLU A 388 -32.26 -11.02 -21.10
N PRO A 389 -33.13 -11.07 -20.07
CA PRO A 389 -34.50 -11.60 -20.12
C PRO A 389 -35.45 -10.92 -21.11
N ASP A 390 -35.28 -9.63 -21.39
CA ASP A 390 -36.26 -8.80 -22.09
C ASP A 390 -36.47 -9.18 -23.57
N GLU A 391 -35.65 -10.06 -24.15
CA GLU A 391 -35.69 -10.40 -25.58
C GLU A 391 -36.17 -11.81 -25.95
N MET A 392 -36.78 -12.58 -25.04
CA MET A 392 -37.34 -13.91 -25.40
C MET A 392 -38.58 -13.86 -26.34
N ARG A 393 -38.82 -12.73 -27.03
CA ARG A 393 -39.93 -12.56 -27.99
C ARG A 393 -39.57 -12.85 -29.46
N SER A 394 -38.30 -13.00 -29.83
CA SER A 394 -37.92 -13.34 -31.21
C SER A 394 -36.85 -14.44 -31.24
N GLN A 395 -37.08 -15.48 -32.04
CA GLN A 395 -36.20 -16.65 -32.22
C GLN A 395 -34.85 -16.36 -32.90
N GLU A 396 -34.39 -15.11 -32.92
CA GLU A 396 -33.10 -14.69 -33.50
C GLU A 396 -32.31 -13.91 -32.43
N LEU A 397 -31.38 -14.58 -31.74
CA LEU A 397 -30.59 -13.99 -30.63
C LEU A 397 -29.06 -14.16 -30.82
N PRO A 398 -28.42 -13.61 -31.88
CA PRO A 398 -26.96 -13.67 -32.00
C PRO A 398 -26.22 -12.54 -31.24
N ASP A 399 -26.81 -11.36 -31.05
CA ASP A 399 -26.00 -10.18 -30.69
C ASP A 399 -25.95 -9.86 -29.18
N ARG A 400 -26.96 -10.30 -28.40
CA ARG A 400 -27.05 -10.13 -26.93
C ARG A 400 -26.93 -11.43 -26.13
N SER A 401 -26.56 -12.53 -26.77
CA SER A 401 -26.24 -13.78 -26.09
C SER A 401 -24.75 -14.07 -26.18
N VAL A 402 -24.24 -14.75 -25.17
CA VAL A 402 -22.88 -15.29 -25.17
C VAL A 402 -22.94 -16.79 -24.93
N THR A 403 -22.24 -17.55 -25.76
CA THR A 403 -22.09 -18.99 -25.61
C THR A 403 -20.68 -19.29 -25.09
N VAL A 404 -20.60 -20.06 -24.02
CA VAL A 404 -19.37 -20.61 -23.46
C VAL A 404 -19.34 -22.10 -23.77
N THR A 405 -18.32 -22.56 -24.48
CA THR A 405 -18.10 -23.99 -24.72
C THR A 405 -17.18 -24.55 -23.63
N THR A 406 -17.69 -25.50 -22.85
CA THR A 406 -16.96 -26.20 -21.80
C THR A 406 -16.38 -27.48 -22.39
N HIS A 407 -15.07 -27.49 -22.65
CA HIS A 407 -14.40 -28.68 -23.15
C HIS A 407 -14.00 -29.60 -21.98
N TYR A 408 -14.76 -30.68 -21.78
CA TYR A 408 -14.36 -31.79 -20.92
C TYR A 408 -13.83 -32.93 -21.81
N VAL A 409 -12.55 -33.25 -21.68
CA VAL A 409 -11.94 -34.43 -22.33
C VAL A 409 -12.03 -35.58 -21.32
N PHE A 410 -12.74 -36.65 -21.71
CA PHE A 410 -12.86 -37.87 -20.91
C PHE A 410 -11.55 -38.63 -20.78
#